data_AF-A0A150G412-F1
#
_entry.id   AF-A0A150G412-F1
#
_cell.length_a   1.000
_cell.length_b   1.000
_cell.length_c   1.000
_cell.angle_alpha   90.00
_cell.angle_beta   90.00
_cell.angle_gamma   90.00
#
_symmetry.space_group_name_H-M   'P 1'
#
loop_
_entity.id
_entity.type
_entity.pdbx_description
1 polymer ?
#
loop_
_entity_poly.entity_id
_entity_poly.type
_entity_poly.pdbx_seq_one_letter_code
_entity_poly.pdbx_strand_id
1 'polypeptide(L)'
;MEQKRRLLWWTLCLLTFLALPLTIWEFQKQHYDVHYQAWFIGGIFVILSMPISIYEIAMHTEYYTQPRLQKHVIRILLMVPIYAVDAWFALRFQKASRPA
;
A
#
# COMPACT_ATOMS: atom_id res chain seq x y z
N MET A 1 24.86 -1.62 8.52
CA MET A 1 24.04 -1.20 7.37
C MET A 1 22.63 -1.79 7.45
N GLU A 2 22.51 -3.08 7.73
CA GLU A 2 21.25 -3.83 7.94
C GLU A 2 20.26 -3.23 8.96
N GLN A 3 20.76 -2.78 10.11
CA GLN A 3 19.92 -2.34 11.22
C GLN A 3 19.26 -0.98 10.97
N LYS A 4 19.95 -0.07 10.27
CA LYS A 4 19.39 1.22 9.85
C LYS A 4 18.29 1.04 8.80
N ARG A 5 18.44 0.06 7.89
CA ARG A 5 17.44 -0.29 6.86
C ARG A 5 16.16 -0.84 7.50
N ARG A 6 16.28 -1.74 8.49
CA ARG A 6 15.15 -2.24 9.28
C ARG A 6 14.47 -1.13 10.08
N LEU A 7 15.23 -0.24 10.71
CA LEU A 7 14.66 0.87 11.50
C LEU A 7 13.86 1.85 10.63
N LEU A 8 14.36 2.17 9.43
CA LEU A 8 13.67 3.00 8.43
C LEU A 8 12.32 2.39 8.02
N TRP A 9 12.30 1.07 7.94
CA TRP A 9 11.12 0.30 7.61
C TRP A 9 10.06 0.29 8.69
N TRP A 10 10.48 -0.01 9.92
CA TRP A 10 9.61 0.05 11.08
C TRP A 10 9.06 1.45 11.31
N THR A 11 9.89 2.49 11.12
CA THR A 11 9.46 3.89 11.29
C THR A 11 8.46 4.31 10.21
N LEU A 12 8.66 3.93 8.94
CA LEU A 12 7.70 4.21 7.87
C LEU A 12 6.35 3.52 8.15
N CYS A 13 6.34 2.22 8.48
CA CYS A 13 5.11 1.48 8.78
C CYS A 13 4.36 2.06 10.00
N LEU A 14 5.09 2.41 11.07
CA LEU A 14 4.51 2.93 12.30
C LEU A 14 3.96 4.34 12.12
N LEU A 15 4.64 5.19 11.33
CA LEU A 15 4.18 6.53 10.98
C LEU A 15 2.87 6.49 10.18
N THR A 16 2.73 5.56 9.24
CA THR A 16 1.47 5.35 8.50
C THR A 16 0.35 4.77 9.36
N PHE A 17 0.64 3.84 10.28
CA PHE A 17 -0.37 3.31 11.20
C PHE A 17 -0.87 4.36 12.19
N LEU A 18 -0.06 5.36 12.53
CA LEU A 18 -0.48 6.53 13.34
C LEU A 18 -1.21 7.59 12.51
N ALA A 19 -0.84 7.77 11.24
CA ALA A 19 -1.51 8.72 10.34
C ALA A 19 -2.97 8.31 10.03
N LEU A 20 -3.27 7.00 9.98
CA LEU A 20 -4.63 6.50 9.76
C LEU A 20 -5.66 6.97 10.82
N PRO A 21 -5.46 6.73 12.13
CA PRO A 21 -6.41 7.21 13.15
C PRO A 21 -6.46 8.73 13.25
N LEU A 22 -5.35 9.44 13.00
CA LEU A 22 -5.33 10.91 12.97
C LEU A 22 -6.17 11.47 11.82
N THR A 23 -6.05 10.90 10.62
CA THR A 23 -6.83 11.34 9.46
C THR A 23 -8.32 11.02 9.61
N ILE A 24 -8.67 9.86 10.18
CA ILE A 24 -10.07 9.49 10.48
C ILE A 24 -10.69 10.46 11.51
N TRP A 25 -9.92 10.84 12.53
CA TRP A 25 -10.36 11.79 13.55
C TRP A 25 -10.63 13.18 12.98
N GLU A 26 -9.72 13.69 12.13
CA GLU A 26 -9.90 15.00 11.50
C GLU A 26 -11.07 14.99 10.49
N PHE A 27 -11.28 13.86 9.80
CA PHE A 27 -12.37 13.70 8.84
C PHE A 27 -13.75 13.60 9.50
N GLN A 28 -13.88 12.99 10.68
CA GLN A 28 -15.16 12.98 11.41
C GLN A 28 -15.64 14.39 11.76
N LYS A 29 -14.73 15.36 11.87
CA LYS A 29 -15.04 16.74 12.22
C LYS A 29 -15.60 17.55 11.05
N GLN A 30 -15.47 17.05 9.81
CA GLN A 30 -15.81 17.80 8.60
C GLN A 30 -16.70 16.95 7.68
N HIS A 31 -17.93 17.40 7.46
CA HIS A 31 -18.96 16.74 6.63
C HIS A 31 -18.57 16.67 5.14
N TYR A 32 -17.56 15.86 4.79
CA TYR A 32 -17.18 15.56 3.42
C TYR A 32 -17.92 14.32 2.89
N ASP A 33 -18.08 14.26 1.57
CA ASP A 33 -18.69 13.13 0.87
C ASP A 33 -17.90 11.83 1.12
N VAL A 34 -18.61 10.74 1.46
CA VAL A 34 -18.04 9.42 1.78
C VAL A 34 -17.14 8.89 0.66
N HIS A 35 -17.40 9.29 -0.59
CA HIS A 35 -16.60 8.87 -1.72
C HIS A 35 -15.19 9.46 -1.70
N TYR A 36 -15.08 10.74 -1.34
CA TYR A 36 -13.80 11.43 -1.23
C TYR A 36 -12.96 10.88 -0.07
N GLN A 37 -13.62 10.55 1.04
CA GLN A 37 -13.00 9.91 2.20
C GLN A 37 -12.41 8.55 1.82
N ALA A 38 -13.20 7.70 1.16
CA ALA A 38 -12.76 6.37 0.73
C ALA A 38 -11.58 6.44 -0.27
N TRP A 39 -11.61 7.39 -1.20
CA TRP A 39 -10.51 7.59 -2.15
C TRP A 39 -9.22 8.05 -1.46
N PHE A 40 -9.31 8.96 -0.49
CA PHE A 40 -8.14 9.45 0.25
C PHE A 40 -7.51 8.35 1.10
N ILE A 41 -8.33 7.61 1.87
CA ILE A 41 -7.86 6.47 2.67
C ILE A 41 -7.24 5.40 1.77
N GLY A 42 -7.89 5.05 0.66
CA GLY A 42 -7.36 4.10 -0.32
C GLY A 42 -5.99 4.51 -0.86
N GLY A 43 -5.78 5.80 -1.12
CA GLY A 43 -4.49 6.33 -1.59
C GLY A 43 -3.36 6.13 -0.57
N ILE A 44 -3.64 6.30 0.73
CA ILE A 44 -2.66 6.06 1.79
C ILE A 44 -2.23 4.58 1.79
N PHE A 45 -3.17 3.65 1.67
CA PHE A 45 -2.87 2.21 1.65
C PHE A 45 -2.06 1.80 0.41
N VAL A 46 -2.31 2.41 -0.74
CA VAL A 46 -1.53 2.18 -1.97
C VAL A 46 -0.09 2.66 -1.80
N ILE A 47 0.09 3.87 -1.28
CA ILE A 47 1.42 4.45 -1.04
C ILE A 47 2.18 3.64 0.00
N LEU A 48 1.50 3.00 0.94
CA LEU A 48 2.08 2.09 1.91
C LEU A 48 2.44 0.72 1.30
N SER A 49 1.60 0.15 0.45
CA SER A 49 1.85 -1.18 -0.12
C SER A 49 3.08 -1.18 -1.06
N MET A 50 3.33 -0.07 -1.75
CA MET A 50 4.47 0.12 -2.66
C MET A 50 5.84 -0.13 -2.00
N PRO A 51 6.24 0.62 -0.95
CA PRO A 51 7.47 0.35 -0.25
C PRO A 51 7.43 -1.07 0.33
N ILE A 52 6.32 -1.49 0.99
CA ILE A 52 6.12 -2.85 1.59
C ILE A 52 6.63 -3.94 0.67
N SER A 53 6.07 -4.01 -0.54
CA SER A 53 6.43 -5.04 -1.50
C SER A 53 7.86 -4.90 -2.02
N ILE A 54 8.38 -3.68 -2.22
CA ILE A 54 9.76 -3.45 -2.69
C ILE A 54 10.79 -4.01 -1.69
N TYR A 55 10.57 -3.83 -0.39
CA TYR A 55 11.50 -4.36 0.62
C TYR A 55 11.41 -5.85 0.81
N GLU A 56 10.21 -6.43 0.75
CA GLU A 56 10.05 -7.88 0.77
C GLU A 56 10.75 -8.52 -0.43
N ILE A 57 10.64 -7.90 -1.62
CA ILE A 57 11.38 -8.33 -2.82
C ILE A 57 12.89 -8.23 -2.59
N ALA A 58 13.36 -7.09 -2.08
CA ALA A 58 14.78 -6.86 -1.81
C ALA A 58 15.37 -7.91 -0.84
N MET A 59 14.66 -8.21 0.25
CA MET A 59 15.05 -9.21 1.23
C MET A 59 15.10 -10.62 0.62
N HIS A 60 14.14 -10.96 -0.24
CA HIS A 60 14.20 -12.23 -0.96
C HIS A 60 15.45 -12.25 -1.86
N THR A 61 15.70 -11.22 -2.66
CA THR A 61 16.85 -11.20 -3.57
C THR A 61 18.22 -11.31 -2.90
N GLU A 62 18.36 -10.86 -1.65
CA GLU A 62 19.60 -11.01 -0.86
C GLU A 62 19.95 -12.49 -0.56
N TYR A 63 18.96 -13.40 -0.49
CA TYR A 63 19.17 -14.83 -0.23
C TYR A 63 18.71 -15.71 -1.41
N TYR A 64 19.38 -15.55 -2.56
CA TYR A 64 19.02 -16.20 -3.83
C TYR A 64 19.38 -17.71 -3.91
N THR A 65 18.83 -18.54 -3.02
CA THR A 65 19.16 -19.98 -2.92
C THR A 65 18.43 -20.86 -3.93
N GLN A 66 17.20 -20.49 -4.35
CA GLN A 66 16.40 -21.29 -5.29
C GLN A 66 15.71 -20.41 -6.37
N PRO A 67 16.39 -20.15 -7.50
CA PRO A 67 15.96 -19.16 -8.49
C PRO A 67 14.62 -19.48 -9.17
N ARG A 68 14.20 -20.75 -9.23
CA ARG A 68 12.91 -21.13 -9.84
C ARG A 68 11.72 -20.78 -8.93
N LEU A 69 11.83 -21.07 -7.64
CA LEU A 69 10.76 -20.81 -6.67
C LEU A 69 10.65 -19.32 -6.37
N GLN A 70 11.78 -18.64 -6.23
CA GLN A 70 11.84 -17.25 -5.83
C GLN A 70 11.24 -16.28 -6.86
N LYS A 71 11.31 -16.61 -8.16
CA LYS A 71 10.59 -15.86 -9.21
C LYS A 71 9.08 -15.88 -9.00
N HIS A 72 8.52 -16.98 -8.50
CA HIS A 72 7.09 -17.06 -8.19
C HIS A 72 6.76 -16.19 -6.98
N VAL A 73 7.60 -16.20 -5.95
CA VAL A 73 7.42 -15.35 -4.76
C VAL A 73 7.45 -13.86 -5.12
N ILE A 74 8.42 -13.43 -5.94
CA ILE A 74 8.50 -12.04 -6.42
C ILE A 74 7.24 -11.64 -7.19
N ARG A 75 6.65 -12.53 -7.99
CA ARG A 75 5.38 -12.28 -8.69
C ARG A 75 4.19 -12.10 -7.73
N ILE A 76 4.12 -12.92 -6.67
CA ILE A 76 3.08 -12.79 -5.63
C ILE A 76 3.24 -11.45 -4.89
N LEU A 77 4.47 -11.07 -4.56
CA LEU A 77 4.75 -9.79 -3.90
C LEU A 77 4.39 -8.59 -4.78
N LEU A 78 4.63 -8.65 -6.09
CA LEU A 78 4.26 -7.60 -7.04
C LEU A 78 2.75 -7.51 -7.29
N MET A 79 1.99 -8.59 -7.09
CA MET A 79 0.53 -8.54 -7.23
C MET A 79 -0.11 -7.55 -6.26
N VAL A 80 0.37 -7.49 -5.01
CA VAL A 80 -0.22 -6.64 -3.95
C VAL A 80 -0.30 -5.15 -4.35
N PRO A 81 0.79 -4.47 -4.75
CA PRO A 81 0.74 -3.06 -5.12
C PRO A 81 0.00 -2.83 -6.44
N ILE A 82 0.06 -3.78 -7.39
CA ILE A 82 -0.68 -3.67 -8.65
C ILE A 82 -2.19 -3.65 -8.38
N TYR A 83 -2.69 -4.58 -7.56
CA TYR A 83 -4.10 -4.63 -7.20
C TYR A 83 -4.53 -3.46 -6.31
N ALA A 84 -3.67 -2.98 -5.41
CA ALA A 84 -3.97 -1.81 -4.61
C ALA A 84 -4.19 -0.57 -5.50
N VAL A 85 -3.30 -0.34 -6.47
CA VAL A 85 -3.42 0.76 -7.43
C VAL A 85 -4.69 0.64 -8.28
N ASP A 86 -4.98 -0.56 -8.79
CA ASP A 86 -6.16 -0.83 -9.61
C ASP A 86 -7.45 -0.56 -8.82
N ALA A 87 -7.56 -1.06 -7.59
CA ALA A 87 -8.70 -0.83 -6.71
C ALA A 87 -8.86 0.67 -6.35
N TRP A 88 -7.76 1.40 -6.17
CA TRP A 88 -7.80 2.83 -5.88
C TRP A 88 -8.26 3.67 -7.08
N PHE A 89 -7.84 3.33 -8.30
CA PHE A 89 -8.37 3.95 -9.51
C PHE A 89 -9.84 3.57 -9.76
N ALA A 90 -10.22 2.32 -9.49
CA ALA A 90 -11.61 1.88 -9.59
C ALA A 90 -12.53 2.68 -8.64
N LEU A 91 -12.04 3.01 -7.44
CA LEU A 91 -12.72 3.94 -6.54
C LEU A 91 -12.88 5.32 -7.18
N ARG A 92 -11.86 5.88 -7.84
CA ARG A 92 -11.98 7.21 -8.47
C ARG A 92 -12.96 7.26 -9.65
N PHE A 93 -13.08 6.18 -10.41
CA PHE A 93 -13.83 6.11 -11.67
C PHE A 93 -15.12 5.27 -11.59
N GLN A 94 -15.64 4.99 -10.38
CA GLN A 94 -16.86 4.20 -10.16
C GLN A 94 -18.05 4.62 -11.06
N LYS A 95 -18.21 5.92 -11.32
CA LYS A 95 -19.30 6.47 -12.12
C LYS A 95 -19.24 6.08 -13.61
N ALA A 96 -18.07 5.75 -14.15
CA ALA A 96 -17.94 5.33 -15.55
C ALA A 96 -18.34 3.86 -15.77
N SER A 97 -18.29 3.03 -14.72
CA SER A 97 -18.55 1.59 -14.82
C SER A 97 -19.99 1.17 -14.52
N ARG A 98 -20.84 2.06 -13.99
CA ARG A 98 -22.27 1.79 -13.81
C ARG A 98 -23.04 2.25 -15.06
N PRO A 99 -23.70 1.35 -15.83
CA PRO A 99 -24.66 1.78 -16.82
C PRO A 99 -25.82 2.48 -16.09
N ALA A 100 -26.23 3.63 -16.62
CA ALA A 100 -27.36 4.42 -16.13
C ALA A 100 -28.70 3.69 -16.34
#